data_AF-A0A950VEC5-F1
#
_entry.id   AF-A0A950VEC5-F1
#
_cell.length_a   1.000
_cell.length_b   1.000
_cell.length_c   1.000
_cell.angle_alpha   90.00
_cell.angle_beta   90.00
_cell.angle_gamma   90.00
#
_symmetry.space_group_name_H-M   'P 1'
#
loop_
_entity.id
_entity.type
_entity.pdbx_description
1 polymer ?
#
loop_
_entity_poly.entity_id
_entity_poly.type
_entity_poly.pdbx_seq_one_letter_code
_entity_poly.pdbx_strand_id
1 'polypeptide(L)' 'MAYESLANVAAHLPHPIEEVHNRRRLHSSLGYLSPVQFEEQHARATVKAAA' A
#
# COMPACT_ATOMS: atom_id res chain seq x y z
N MET A 1 9.74 8.01 -22.15
CA MET A 1 8.80 9.07 -21.75
C MET A 1 9.25 9.63 -20.41
N ALA A 2 9.45 10.94 -20.30
CA ALA A 2 9.84 11.60 -19.06
C ALA A 2 8.61 12.29 -18.45
N TYR A 3 8.58 12.44 -17.12
CA TYR A 3 7.58 13.27 -16.47
C TYR A 3 7.97 14.74 -16.61
N GLU A 4 7.10 15.54 -17.21
CA GLU A 4 7.35 16.96 -17.48
C GLU A 4 6.95 17.89 -16.33
N SER A 5 6.19 17.38 -15.35
CA SER A 5 5.74 18.15 -14.19
C SER A 5 5.48 17.26 -12.98
N LEU A 6 5.45 17.86 -11.79
CA LEU A 6 5.02 17.16 -10.57
C LEU A 6 3.57 16.68 -10.65
N ALA A 7 2.70 17.42 -11.35
CA ALA A 7 1.32 17.00 -11.58
C ALA A 7 1.26 15.72 -12.42
N ASN A 8 2.13 15.59 -13.43
CA ASN A 8 2.22 14.38 -14.23
C ASN A 8 2.70 13.20 -13.39
N VAL A 9 3.67 13.39 -12.49
CA VAL A 9 4.09 12.34 -11.54
C VAL A 9 2.93 11.94 -10.62
N ALA A 10 2.26 12.91 -10.01
CA ALA A 10 1.17 12.66 -9.08
C ALA A 10 -0.02 11.94 -9.75
N ALA A 11 -0.30 12.22 -11.03
CA ALA A 11 -1.33 11.52 -11.79
C ALA A 11 -1.01 10.04 -12.04
N HIS A 12 0.27 9.67 -12.12
CA HIS A 12 0.70 8.30 -12.44
C HIS A 12 1.15 7.49 -11.21
N LEU A 13 1.36 8.14 -10.06
CA LEU A 13 1.83 7.50 -8.84
C LEU A 13 0.83 6.53 -8.17
N PRO A 14 -0.50 6.78 -8.16
CA PRO A 14 -1.44 5.94 -7.41
C PRO A 14 -1.44 4.49 -7.87
N HIS A 15 -1.40 4.25 -9.19
CA HIS A 15 -1.47 2.91 -9.76
C HIS A 15 -0.31 1.97 -9.33
N PRO A 16 0.97 2.34 -9.50
CA PRO A 16 2.08 1.50 -9.07
C PRO A 16 2.16 1.35 -7.54
N ILE A 17 1.77 2.36 -6.77
CA ILE A 17 1.71 2.24 -5.31
C ILE A 17 0.66 1.18 -4.92
N GLU A 18 -0.52 1.22 -5.50
CA GLU A 18 -1.57 0.28 -5.13
C GLU A 18 -1.29 -1.13 -5.67
N GLU A 19 -1.10 -1.27 -6.98
CA GLU A 19 -1.05 -2.59 -7.61
C GLU A 19 0.30 -3.29 -7.43
N VAL A 20 1.39 -2.55 -7.37
CA VAL A 20 2.73 -3.13 -7.31
C VAL A 20 3.27 -3.09 -5.88
N HIS A 21 3.27 -1.91 -5.26
CA HIS A 21 3.86 -1.76 -3.93
C HIS A 21 3.00 -2.43 -2.86
N ASN A 22 1.74 -2.00 -2.68
CA ASN A 22 0.87 -2.45 -1.61
C ASN A 22 0.47 -3.91 -1.76
N ARG A 23 0.14 -4.35 -2.98
CA ARG A 23 -0.40 -5.71 -3.22
C ARG A 23 0.64 -6.77 -3.51
N ARG A 24 1.72 -6.44 -4.24
CA ARG A 24 2.61 -7.46 -4.83
C ARG A 24 4.02 -7.47 -4.26
N ARG A 25 4.53 -6.36 -3.74
CA ARG A 25 5.92 -6.26 -3.28
C ARG A 25 6.07 -6.97 -1.94
N LEU A 26 7.01 -7.91 -1.85
CA LEU A 26 7.32 -8.61 -0.60
C LEU A 26 8.39 -7.88 0.19
N HIS A 27 8.23 -7.81 1.51
CA HIS A 27 9.15 -7.12 2.42
C HIS A 27 9.72 -8.11 3.44
N SER A 28 11.06 -8.19 3.56
CA SER A 28 11.72 -9.06 4.54
C SER A 28 11.36 -8.70 5.99
N SER A 29 11.16 -7.41 6.27
CA SER A 29 10.70 -6.92 7.57
C SER A 29 9.26 -7.31 7.91
N LEU A 30 8.44 -7.64 6.89
CA LEU A 30 7.08 -8.15 7.04
C LEU A 30 7.04 -9.68 6.96
N GLY A 31 8.19 -10.36 7.03
CA GLY A 31 8.24 -11.83 6.90
C GLY A 31 7.99 -12.33 5.48
N TYR A 32 8.37 -11.56 4.45
CA TYR A 32 8.06 -11.82 3.05
C TYR A 32 6.57 -11.80 2.72
N LEU A 33 5.82 -10.93 3.39
CA LEU A 33 4.45 -10.57 3.03
C LEU A 33 4.41 -9.25 2.26
N SER A 34 3.34 -9.05 1.49
CA SER A 34 3.01 -7.72 0.97
C SER A 34 2.41 -6.83 2.05
N PRO A 35 2.48 -5.48 1.89
CA PRO A 35 1.85 -4.55 2.83
C PRO A 35 0.38 -4.87 3.11
N VAL A 36 -0.42 -5.14 2.07
CA VAL A 36 -1.84 -5.50 2.22
C VAL A 36 -2.01 -6.79 3.03
N GLN A 37 -1.25 -7.84 2.71
CA GLN A 37 -1.34 -9.11 3.44
C GLN A 37 -0.97 -8.95 4.92
N PHE A 38 0.05 -8.13 5.20
CA PHE A 38 0.43 -7.84 6.57
C PHE A 38 -0.68 -7.09 7.32
N GLU A 39 -1.25 -6.04 6.72
CA GLU A 39 -2.35 -5.29 7.31
C GLU A 39 -3.58 -6.18 7.56
N GLU A 40 -3.94 -7.08 6.64
CA GLU A 40 -5.03 -8.04 6.81
C GLU A 40 -4.80 -8.99 8.00
N GLN A 41 -3.57 -9.51 8.15
CA GLN A 41 -3.22 -10.41 9.26
C GLN A 41 -3.16 -9.68 10.62
N HIS A 42 -2.82 -8.40 10.61
CA HIS A 42 -2.62 -7.59 11.82
C HIS A 42 -3.75 -6.59 12.09
N ALA A 43 -4.81 -6.61 11.28
CA ALA A 43 -6.01 -5.81 11.48
C ALA A 43 -6.64 -6.20 12.82
N ARG A 44 -6.37 -5.40 13.86
CA ARG A 44 -7.06 -5.54 15.14
C ARG A 44 -8.51 -5.15 14.94
N ALA A 45 -9.43 -5.85 15.61
CA ALA A 45 -10.80 -5.37 15.74
C ALA A 45 -10.75 -3.93 16.27
N THR A 46 -11.27 -2.99 15.48
CA THR A 46 -11.49 -1.61 15.92
C THR A 46 -12.27 -1.68 17.23
N VAL A 47 -11.76 -0.98 18.25
CA VAL A 47 -12.35 -0.96 19.59
C VAL A 47 -13.85 -0.71 19.45
N LYS A 48 -14.64 -1.59 20.07
CA LYS A 48 -16.10 -1.58 20.06
C LYS A 48 -16.62 -0.14 20.15
N ALA A 49 -17.39 0.29 19.15
CA ALA A 49 -18.03 1.61 19.16
C ALA A 49 -18.74 1.79 20.51
N ALA A 50 -18.41 2.88 21.21
CA ALA A 50 -19.09 3.24 22.45
C ALA A 50 -20.57 3.44 22.13
N ALA A 51 -21.42 2.64 22.79
CA ALA A 51 -22.87 2.75 22.75
C ALA A 51 -23.34 3.98 23.56
#